data_AF-A0A3D3GXT8-F1
#
_entry.id   AF-A0A3D3GXT8-F1
#
_cell.length_a   1.000
_cell.length_b   1.000
_cell.length_c   1.000
_cell.angle_alpha   90.00
_cell.angle_beta   90.00
_cell.angle_gamma   90.00
#
_symmetry.space_group_name_H-M   'P 1'
#
loop_
_entity.id
_entity.type
_entity.pdbx_description
1 polymer ?
#
loop_
_entity_poly.entity_id
_entity_poly.type
_entity_poly.pdbx_seq_one_letter_code
_entity_poly.pdbx_strand_id
1 'polypeptide(L)'
;MYKSALIFILAASLVACGGSSEKIVEVDPPEIISPDIPVQPAVDHSGLVPLMADVIEKNEYLSGGETTVFVSNKNAFGRKPAAIAEDFQLDGHFTSGDHLFRTPDNNIGPILSTGSCQGCHLNDGRGVVPADPTIPMSSMLVKLADSTGKADPIYGDQIQPFSVDGFIDGNTLAAGLSKHDGSVSGTELYGEAFPFIVFEPITGQYPDGTAYELRNPVYKIKDLSYGAFVDDIHFSARIAPQAFGVGLLGAIPQENLLKLVDENDSDNDGISGRASMVINALDKTGTESKVIGRFTYKAQNPNVLQQVAEAYGGDMGVSTTISSSEPCTDKQLACLLAAEQEAKVGTDVDLSDLSLAFVEFYNRVLAVPARRGFDRDNETWTDEVTAGRTLFFEANCTGCHTARHVTAEAKGSVLGEITLGGLVM
;
A
#
# COMPACT_ATOMS: atom_id res chain seq x y z
N MET A 1 -45.45 54.83 -44.02
CA MET A 1 -44.58 55.94 -43.55
C MET A 1 -43.24 55.77 -44.25
N TYR A 2 -43.00 56.50 -45.35
CA TYR A 2 -42.01 57.61 -45.46
C TYR A 2 -40.57 57.14 -45.18
N LYS A 3 -39.52 57.22 -46.02
CA LYS A 3 -39.13 57.98 -47.24
C LYS A 3 -37.99 57.15 -47.93
N SER A 4 -37.85 57.04 -49.25
CA SER A 4 -37.17 57.96 -50.20
C SER A 4 -35.83 58.49 -49.67
N ALA A 5 -34.68 58.55 -50.35
CA ALA A 5 -34.25 58.51 -51.75
C ALA A 5 -32.68 58.36 -51.71
N LEU A 6 -31.92 58.08 -52.77
CA LEU A 6 -31.58 59.00 -53.86
C LEU A 6 -30.73 58.26 -54.92
N ILE A 7 -31.00 58.64 -56.17
CA ILE A 7 -30.32 58.31 -57.43
C ILE A 7 -29.23 59.35 -57.71
N PHE A 8 -28.12 58.98 -58.37
CA PHE A 8 -27.40 59.72 -59.44
C PHE A 8 -26.28 58.80 -59.98
N ILE A 9 -26.41 58.15 -61.15
CA ILE A 9 -26.12 58.63 -62.53
C ILE A 9 -24.73 59.24 -62.68
N LEU A 10 -23.82 58.61 -63.45
CA LEU A 10 -23.45 59.02 -64.82
C LEU A 10 -22.29 58.13 -65.35
N ALA A 11 -22.47 57.62 -66.57
CA ALA A 11 -21.45 56.93 -67.34
C ALA A 11 -20.61 57.93 -68.15
N ALA A 12 -19.31 57.68 -68.31
CA ALA A 12 -18.51 58.21 -69.42
C ALA A 12 -17.37 57.25 -69.77
N SER A 13 -17.40 56.85 -71.04
CA SER A 13 -16.49 56.01 -71.81
C SER A 13 -15.06 56.53 -71.90
N LEU A 14 -14.09 55.63 -72.11
CA LEU A 14 -12.98 55.85 -73.05
C LEU A 14 -12.35 54.52 -73.52
N VAL A 15 -12.10 54.47 -74.82
CA VAL A 15 -11.59 53.37 -75.64
C VAL A 15 -10.07 53.26 -75.53
N ALA A 16 -9.50 52.05 -75.50
CA ALA A 16 -8.15 51.80 -76.02
C ALA A 16 -7.93 50.32 -76.38
N CYS A 17 -7.39 50.10 -77.58
CA CYS A 17 -7.03 48.83 -78.19
C CYS A 17 -5.67 48.29 -77.69
N GLY A 18 -5.50 46.98 -77.82
CA GLY A 18 -4.24 46.35 -78.28
C GLY A 18 -3.23 45.94 -77.21
N GLY A 19 -2.82 44.68 -77.23
CA GLY A 19 -1.65 44.21 -76.49
C GLY A 19 -1.54 42.69 -76.40
N SER A 20 -0.56 42.14 -77.10
CA SER A 20 -0.25 40.72 -77.24
C SER A 20 0.48 40.14 -76.02
N SER A 21 0.28 38.84 -75.78
CA SER A 21 1.22 37.81 -75.27
C SER A 21 2.09 38.08 -74.05
N GLU A 22 1.93 37.26 -73.00
CA GLU A 22 2.93 36.26 -72.55
C GLU A 22 2.34 35.39 -71.42
N LYS A 23 2.54 34.06 -71.51
CA LYS A 23 2.20 33.13 -70.42
C LYS A 23 3.24 33.26 -69.32
N ILE A 24 2.84 33.72 -68.15
CA ILE A 24 3.64 33.64 -66.93
C ILE A 24 3.57 32.18 -66.45
N VAL A 25 4.74 31.54 -66.32
CA VAL A 25 4.88 30.26 -65.63
C VAL A 25 5.04 30.59 -64.14
N GLU A 26 4.06 30.22 -63.32
CA GLU A 26 4.21 30.20 -61.86
C GLU A 26 5.26 29.13 -61.50
N VAL A 27 6.29 29.55 -60.76
CA VAL A 27 7.26 28.65 -60.14
C VAL A 27 6.81 28.48 -58.69
N ASP A 28 6.45 27.26 -58.31
CA ASP A 28 6.12 26.93 -56.92
C ASP A 28 7.33 27.22 -56.00
N PRO A 29 7.11 27.84 -54.83
CA PRO A 29 8.18 28.07 -53.86
C PRO A 29 8.70 26.72 -53.32
N PRO A 30 10.00 26.64 -52.97
CA PRO A 30 10.59 25.39 -52.51
C PRO A 30 9.95 24.95 -51.18
N GLU A 31 9.62 23.67 -51.12
CA GLU A 31 9.06 22.99 -49.96
C GLU A 31 10.03 23.10 -48.77
N ILE A 32 9.60 23.79 -47.72
CA ILE A 32 10.35 23.88 -46.46
C ILE A 32 10.15 22.55 -45.74
N ILE A 33 11.10 21.63 -45.92
CA ILE A 33 11.17 20.41 -45.11
C ILE A 33 11.53 20.84 -43.69
N SER A 34 10.54 20.89 -42.80
CA SER A 34 10.76 21.03 -41.37
C SER A 34 11.59 19.82 -40.92
N PRO A 35 12.70 19.99 -40.17
CA PRO A 35 13.46 18.84 -39.70
C PRO A 35 12.55 17.95 -38.85
N ASP A 36 12.54 16.65 -39.14
CA ASP A 36 11.88 15.65 -38.30
C ASP A 36 12.35 15.86 -36.86
N ILE A 37 11.44 16.36 -36.01
CA ILE A 37 11.65 16.34 -34.57
C ILE A 37 11.76 14.85 -34.24
N PRO A 38 12.88 14.36 -33.69
CA PRO A 38 12.97 12.96 -33.33
C PRO A 38 11.85 12.67 -32.35
N VAL A 39 10.89 11.83 -32.77
CA VAL A 39 9.83 11.31 -31.90
C VAL A 39 10.56 10.60 -30.78
N GLN A 40 10.61 11.21 -29.59
CA GLN A 40 11.16 10.53 -28.43
C GLN A 40 10.37 9.22 -28.27
N PRO A 41 11.04 8.07 -28.10
CA PRO A 41 10.33 6.82 -27.88
C PRO A 41 9.41 7.00 -26.68
N ALA A 42 8.16 6.56 -26.82
CA ALA A 42 7.21 6.59 -25.72
C ALA A 42 7.80 5.80 -24.54
N VAL A 43 7.95 6.47 -23.40
CA VAL A 43 8.44 5.87 -22.15
C VAL A 43 7.28 5.68 -21.19
N ASP A 44 7.40 4.67 -20.31
CA ASP A 44 6.48 4.46 -19.19
C ASP A 44 6.62 5.57 -18.12
N HIS A 45 5.79 5.51 -17.08
CA HIS A 45 5.80 6.46 -15.95
C HIS A 45 7.18 6.57 -15.27
N SER A 46 8.01 5.54 -15.39
CA SER A 46 9.36 5.49 -14.82
C SER A 46 10.46 5.95 -15.77
N GLY A 47 10.13 6.30 -17.02
CA GLY A 47 11.09 6.78 -18.02
C GLY A 47 11.79 5.66 -18.80
N LEU A 48 11.29 4.43 -18.74
CA LEU A 48 11.84 3.28 -19.46
C LEU A 48 10.92 2.85 -20.61
N VAL A 49 11.43 2.04 -21.55
CA VAL A 49 10.58 1.47 -22.62
C VAL A 49 9.50 0.57 -22.00
N PRO A 50 8.20 0.78 -22.30
CA PRO A 50 7.12 -0.04 -21.75
C PRO A 50 7.32 -1.54 -21.97
N LEU A 51 6.97 -2.35 -20.97
CA LEU A 51 6.97 -3.80 -21.12
C LEU A 51 5.83 -4.26 -22.04
N MET A 52 6.08 -5.29 -22.83
CA MET A 52 5.13 -5.83 -23.80
C MET A 52 4.74 -7.27 -23.48
N ALA A 53 3.58 -7.71 -23.97
CA ALA A 53 3.07 -9.07 -23.72
C ALA A 53 3.95 -10.16 -24.32
N ASP A 54 4.49 -9.91 -25.51
CA ASP A 54 5.27 -10.84 -26.35
C ASP A 54 6.79 -10.76 -26.12
N VAL A 55 7.26 -9.70 -25.44
CA VAL A 55 8.67 -9.52 -25.11
C VAL A 55 8.85 -9.57 -23.60
N ILE A 56 9.60 -10.58 -23.13
CA ILE A 56 9.98 -10.74 -21.72
C ILE A 56 11.44 -10.32 -21.58
N GLU A 57 11.68 -9.28 -20.79
CA GLU A 57 13.04 -8.81 -20.57
C GLU A 57 13.85 -9.83 -19.75
N LYS A 58 15.13 -10.01 -20.08
CA LYS A 58 16.00 -11.02 -19.45
C LYS A 58 16.04 -10.90 -17.92
N ASN A 59 15.95 -9.69 -17.39
CA ASN A 59 16.07 -9.43 -15.96
C ASN A 59 14.74 -9.45 -15.20
N GLU A 60 13.60 -9.78 -15.83
CA GLU A 60 12.30 -9.82 -15.14
C GLU A 60 12.21 -10.87 -14.01
N TYR A 61 13.16 -11.80 -13.94
CA TYR A 61 13.23 -12.75 -12.82
C TYR A 61 13.80 -12.13 -11.54
N LEU A 62 14.46 -10.98 -11.63
CA LEU A 62 15.02 -10.22 -10.52
C LEU A 62 13.95 -9.30 -9.91
N SER A 63 13.01 -9.88 -9.17
CA SER A 63 11.85 -9.16 -8.61
C SER A 63 12.20 -8.01 -7.65
N GLY A 64 13.41 -8.04 -7.05
CA GLY A 64 13.94 -6.94 -6.24
C GLY A 64 15.14 -6.23 -6.88
N GLY A 65 15.34 -6.34 -8.20
CA GLY A 65 16.55 -5.83 -8.86
C GLY A 65 17.81 -6.51 -8.31
N GLU A 66 18.85 -5.73 -8.05
CA GLU A 66 20.13 -6.21 -7.49
C GLU A 66 19.98 -6.80 -6.08
N THR A 67 18.91 -6.45 -5.36
CA THR A 67 18.63 -6.94 -4.01
C THR A 67 17.87 -8.27 -3.97
N THR A 68 17.59 -8.86 -5.14
CA THR A 68 16.86 -10.14 -5.28
C THR A 68 17.60 -11.29 -4.58
N VAL A 69 16.85 -12.13 -3.85
CA VAL A 69 17.37 -13.36 -3.24
C VAL A 69 16.86 -14.62 -3.91
N PHE A 70 17.68 -15.67 -3.94
CA PHE A 70 17.36 -16.94 -4.59
C PHE A 70 16.98 -18.02 -3.57
N VAL A 71 15.96 -17.74 -2.77
CA VAL A 71 15.42 -18.66 -1.76
C VAL A 71 13.94 -18.92 -2.05
N SER A 72 13.55 -20.19 -2.18
CA SER A 72 12.19 -20.60 -2.56
C SER A 72 11.46 -21.46 -1.52
N ASN A 73 12.04 -21.61 -0.32
CA ASN A 73 11.45 -22.37 0.78
C ASN A 73 10.66 -21.48 1.75
N LYS A 74 10.18 -22.05 2.86
CA LYS A 74 9.39 -21.33 3.89
C LYS A 74 10.07 -20.09 4.50
N ASN A 75 11.40 -19.94 4.32
CA ASN A 75 12.17 -18.80 4.82
C ASN A 75 12.47 -17.78 3.71
N ALA A 76 11.76 -17.82 2.57
CA ALA A 76 12.04 -16.95 1.42
C ALA A 76 11.86 -15.46 1.76
N PHE A 77 10.87 -15.13 2.59
CA PHE A 77 10.48 -13.75 2.89
C PHE A 77 11.25 -13.11 4.05
N GLY A 78 11.92 -13.90 4.89
CA GLY A 78 12.74 -13.41 6.00
C GLY A 78 14.23 -13.31 5.64
N ARG A 79 14.56 -12.98 4.39
CA ARG A 79 15.96 -12.87 3.92
C ARG A 79 16.36 -11.42 3.75
N LYS A 80 17.66 -11.18 3.87
CA LYS A 80 18.31 -9.90 3.59
C LYS A 80 19.16 -9.97 2.32
N PRO A 81 19.35 -8.86 1.59
CA PRO A 81 20.26 -8.77 0.46
C PRO A 81 21.72 -9.03 0.85
N ALA A 82 22.54 -9.42 -0.13
CA ALA A 82 23.97 -9.67 0.08
C ALA A 82 24.71 -8.47 0.69
N ALA A 83 24.43 -7.26 0.21
CA ALA A 83 25.03 -6.02 0.72
C ALA A 83 24.77 -5.77 2.23
N ILE A 84 23.67 -6.32 2.78
CA ILE A 84 23.37 -6.26 4.22
C ILE A 84 24.07 -7.41 4.96
N ALA A 85 24.07 -8.61 4.38
CA ALA A 85 24.67 -9.80 5.01
C ALA A 85 26.20 -9.74 5.09
N GLU A 86 26.85 -9.03 4.17
CA GLU A 86 28.32 -8.92 4.07
C GLU A 86 28.89 -7.80 4.95
N ASP A 87 28.05 -6.88 5.43
CA ASP A 87 28.44 -5.83 6.38
C ASP A 87 28.04 -6.23 7.81
N PHE A 88 29.03 -6.36 8.70
CA PHE A 88 28.82 -6.82 10.08
C PHE A 88 27.85 -5.92 10.88
N GLN A 89 27.88 -4.60 10.69
CA GLN A 89 27.00 -3.69 11.42
C GLN A 89 25.56 -3.80 10.89
N LEU A 90 25.38 -3.81 9.57
CA LEU A 90 24.06 -3.94 8.95
C LEU A 90 23.43 -5.32 9.22
N ASP A 91 24.24 -6.38 9.24
CA ASP A 91 23.83 -7.73 9.62
C ASP A 91 23.31 -7.77 11.08
N GLY A 92 24.00 -7.07 11.98
CA GLY A 92 23.59 -6.89 13.37
C GLY A 92 22.28 -6.11 13.50
N HIS A 93 22.13 -5.01 12.76
CA HIS A 93 20.88 -4.22 12.75
C HIS A 93 19.69 -5.04 12.26
N PHE A 94 19.87 -5.80 11.19
CA PHE A 94 18.84 -6.71 10.68
C PHE A 94 18.44 -7.74 11.73
N THR A 95 19.42 -8.33 12.42
CA THR A 95 19.18 -9.37 13.44
C THR A 95 18.43 -8.80 14.65
N SER A 96 18.78 -7.59 15.10
CA SER A 96 18.06 -6.89 16.16
C SER A 96 16.62 -6.57 15.75
N GLY A 97 16.41 -6.10 14.52
CA GLY A 97 15.07 -5.81 14.00
C GLY A 97 14.22 -7.07 13.82
N ASP A 98 14.80 -8.18 13.35
CA ASP A 98 14.13 -9.49 13.27
C ASP A 98 13.67 -9.95 14.66
N HIS A 99 14.52 -9.80 15.67
CA HIS A 99 14.17 -10.16 17.04
C HIS A 99 12.95 -9.37 17.55
N LEU A 100 12.96 -8.05 17.37
CA LEU A 100 11.86 -7.16 17.78
C LEU A 100 10.58 -7.38 16.97
N PHE A 101 10.69 -7.71 15.69
CA PHE A 101 9.54 -8.01 14.82
C PHE A 101 8.81 -9.29 15.24
N ARG A 102 9.56 -10.27 15.75
CA ARG A 102 9.07 -11.63 16.04
C ARG A 102 8.69 -11.86 17.49
N THR A 103 9.26 -11.08 18.40
CA THR A 103 9.09 -11.27 19.84
C THR A 103 8.10 -10.23 20.33
N PRO A 104 7.06 -10.62 21.09
CA PRO A 104 6.21 -9.64 21.77
C PRO A 104 7.04 -8.71 22.63
N ASP A 105 6.69 -7.42 22.60
CA ASP A 105 7.27 -6.46 23.54
C ASP A 105 6.79 -6.81 24.96
N ASN A 106 7.59 -6.49 25.98
CA ASN A 106 7.17 -6.70 27.36
C ASN A 106 6.07 -5.72 27.78
N ASN A 107 5.94 -4.60 27.05
CA ASN A 107 4.99 -3.52 27.26
C ASN A 107 3.93 -3.49 26.14
N ILE A 108 3.46 -4.65 25.69
CA ILE A 108 2.25 -4.69 24.83
C ILE A 108 1.07 -4.07 25.56
N GLY A 109 0.26 -3.32 24.82
CA GLY A 109 -0.80 -2.51 25.41
C GLY A 109 -1.98 -3.32 25.94
N PRO A 110 -2.93 -2.66 26.63
CA PRO A 110 -3.95 -3.35 27.42
C PRO A 110 -4.92 -4.17 26.58
N ILE A 111 -5.26 -3.64 25.41
CA ILE A 111 -6.04 -4.31 24.37
C ILE A 111 -5.33 -4.18 23.04
N LEU A 112 -5.43 -5.24 22.23
CA LEU A 112 -4.59 -5.42 21.06
C LEU A 112 -5.21 -6.39 20.05
N SER A 113 -4.69 -6.35 18.83
CA SER A 113 -4.98 -7.28 17.74
C SER A 113 -3.95 -8.41 17.66
N THR A 114 -2.69 -8.13 17.99
CA THR A 114 -1.60 -9.11 18.04
C THR A 114 -0.53 -8.68 19.02
N GLY A 115 0.18 -9.62 19.65
CA GLY A 115 1.31 -9.32 20.52
C GLY A 115 2.63 -9.05 19.79
N SER A 116 2.75 -9.32 18.49
CA SER A 116 3.95 -9.05 17.69
C SER A 116 3.64 -8.86 16.21
N CYS A 117 4.53 -8.22 15.45
CA CYS A 117 4.38 -8.07 14.01
C CYS A 117 4.28 -9.44 13.32
N GLN A 118 5.10 -10.42 13.71
CA GLN A 118 5.05 -11.78 13.13
C GLN A 118 3.73 -12.50 13.41
N GLY A 119 3.03 -12.18 14.50
CA GLY A 119 1.69 -12.72 14.77
C GLY A 119 0.69 -12.44 13.64
N CYS A 120 0.84 -11.29 12.97
CA CYS A 120 0.08 -10.93 11.78
C CYS A 120 0.80 -11.28 10.46
N HIS A 121 2.10 -11.01 10.39
CA HIS A 121 2.96 -11.20 9.22
C HIS A 121 3.68 -12.56 9.29
N LEU A 122 2.94 -13.63 9.06
CA LEU A 122 3.39 -15.01 9.27
C LEU A 122 4.65 -15.33 8.43
N ASN A 123 5.79 -15.51 9.10
CA ASN A 123 7.12 -15.65 8.46
C ASN A 123 7.36 -14.55 7.42
N ASP A 124 7.07 -13.30 7.78
CA ASP A 124 7.26 -12.09 6.97
C ASP A 124 6.35 -12.06 5.71
N GLY A 125 5.43 -13.03 5.63
CA GLY A 125 4.46 -13.22 4.56
C GLY A 125 3.08 -12.66 4.91
N ARG A 126 2.11 -13.02 4.07
CA ARG A 126 0.71 -12.63 4.22
C ARG A 126 0.08 -13.36 5.41
N GLY A 127 -0.81 -12.66 6.11
CA GLY A 127 -1.69 -13.28 7.10
C GLY A 127 -2.61 -14.34 6.50
N VAL A 128 -3.36 -15.02 7.36
CA VAL A 128 -4.31 -16.07 6.99
C VAL A 128 -5.72 -15.65 7.40
N VAL A 129 -6.67 -15.98 6.52
CA VAL A 129 -8.10 -15.84 6.81
C VAL A 129 -8.53 -17.04 7.66
N PRO A 130 -9.19 -16.85 8.83
CA PRO A 130 -9.70 -17.95 9.64
C PRO A 130 -10.53 -18.95 8.83
N ALA A 131 -10.27 -20.25 9.05
CA ALA A 131 -10.93 -21.32 8.31
C ALA A 131 -12.38 -21.55 8.77
N ASP A 132 -12.68 -21.22 10.03
CA ASP A 132 -13.99 -21.41 10.65
C ASP A 132 -14.31 -20.26 11.63
N PRO A 133 -15.59 -20.04 11.98
CA PRO A 133 -16.03 -18.88 12.75
C PRO A 133 -15.70 -18.94 14.25
N THR A 134 -15.05 -20.02 14.71
CA THR A 134 -14.61 -20.17 16.11
C THR A 134 -13.14 -19.81 16.30
N ILE A 135 -12.38 -19.72 15.20
CA ILE A 135 -10.99 -19.27 15.22
C ILE A 135 -10.97 -17.74 15.21
N PRO A 136 -10.28 -17.09 16.17
CA PRO A 136 -10.19 -15.65 16.18
C PRO A 136 -9.36 -15.13 14.99
N MET A 137 -9.65 -13.90 14.55
CA MET A 137 -8.89 -13.20 13.53
C MET A 137 -7.52 -12.75 14.07
N SER A 138 -6.53 -13.66 14.15
CA SER A 138 -5.22 -13.36 14.72
C SER A 138 -4.23 -12.66 13.78
N SER A 139 -4.48 -12.69 12.47
CA SER A 139 -3.65 -12.05 11.43
C SER A 139 -4.45 -11.15 10.48
N MET A 140 -5.59 -10.68 10.98
CA MET A 140 -6.49 -9.76 10.31
C MET A 140 -7.05 -8.79 11.34
N LEU A 141 -7.36 -7.58 10.89
CA LEU A 141 -8.05 -6.59 11.71
C LEU A 141 -9.36 -6.18 11.06
N VAL A 142 -10.27 -5.61 11.85
CA VAL A 142 -11.54 -5.06 11.38
C VAL A 142 -11.60 -3.59 11.73
N LYS A 143 -11.56 -2.72 10.72
CA LYS A 143 -11.82 -1.29 10.88
C LYS A 143 -13.33 -1.02 10.96
N LEU A 144 -13.68 0.01 11.74
CA LEU A 144 -15.03 0.45 12.06
C LEU A 144 -15.22 1.91 11.64
N ALA A 145 -16.35 2.21 11.02
CA ALA A 145 -16.81 3.59 10.84
C ALA A 145 -18.30 3.62 10.49
N ASP A 146 -18.99 4.71 10.82
CA ASP A 146 -20.32 4.98 10.29
C ASP A 146 -20.26 5.40 8.80
N SER A 147 -21.42 5.63 8.17
CA SER A 147 -21.51 6.05 6.76
C SER A 147 -20.85 7.40 6.45
N THR A 148 -20.55 8.21 7.48
CA THR A 148 -19.82 9.48 7.35
C THR A 148 -18.31 9.31 7.53
N GLY A 149 -17.84 8.11 7.88
CA GLY A 149 -16.44 7.82 8.17
C GLY A 149 -16.04 8.09 9.62
N LYS A 150 -16.99 8.31 10.53
CA LYS A 150 -16.70 8.56 11.94
C LYS A 150 -16.55 7.25 12.70
N ALA A 151 -15.53 7.17 13.55
CA ALA A 151 -15.28 6.05 14.45
C ALA A 151 -16.41 5.86 15.49
N ASP A 152 -16.55 4.63 15.98
CA ASP A 152 -17.45 4.33 17.10
C ASP A 152 -16.90 4.98 18.39
N PRO A 153 -17.74 5.63 19.21
CA PRO A 153 -17.30 6.32 20.43
C PRO A 153 -16.84 5.39 21.56
N ILE A 154 -17.19 4.10 21.52
CA ILE A 154 -16.80 3.08 22.50
C ILE A 154 -15.65 2.24 21.97
N TYR A 155 -15.76 1.77 20.73
CA TYR A 155 -14.85 0.79 20.10
C TYR A 155 -13.82 1.42 19.15
N GLY A 156 -13.83 2.76 18.99
CA GLY A 156 -12.89 3.45 18.12
C GLY A 156 -13.06 3.11 16.64
N ASP A 157 -11.95 3.14 15.89
CA ASP A 157 -11.91 2.89 14.45
C ASP A 157 -11.44 1.46 14.10
N GLN A 158 -11.10 0.64 15.10
CA GLN A 158 -10.55 -0.70 14.94
C GLN A 158 -10.93 -1.56 16.14
N ILE A 159 -11.46 -2.76 15.87
CA ILE A 159 -11.69 -3.75 16.93
C ILE A 159 -10.36 -4.31 17.43
N GLN A 160 -10.18 -4.29 18.75
CA GLN A 160 -9.10 -4.96 19.48
C GLN A 160 -9.64 -6.25 20.11
N PRO A 161 -9.53 -7.41 19.44
CA PRO A 161 -10.19 -8.64 19.86
C PRO A 161 -9.62 -9.29 21.13
N PHE A 162 -8.42 -8.87 21.56
CA PHE A 162 -7.73 -9.45 22.71
C PHE A 162 -7.39 -8.38 23.74
N SER A 163 -7.23 -8.81 24.99
CA SER A 163 -6.50 -8.07 26.02
C SER A 163 -5.14 -8.69 26.33
N VAL A 164 -4.29 -7.90 26.99
CA VAL A 164 -2.94 -8.30 27.42
C VAL A 164 -2.94 -9.58 28.27
N ASP A 165 -4.01 -9.83 29.04
CA ASP A 165 -4.20 -11.05 29.84
C ASP A 165 -4.13 -12.35 29.01
N GLY A 166 -4.44 -12.27 27.70
CA GLY A 166 -4.27 -13.40 26.78
C GLY A 166 -2.82 -13.80 26.50
N PHE A 167 -1.85 -12.94 26.85
CA PHE A 167 -0.45 -13.06 26.48
C PHE A 167 0.53 -13.18 27.68
N ILE A 168 0.10 -12.84 28.91
CA ILE A 168 0.98 -12.77 30.11
C ILE A 168 1.44 -14.15 30.64
N ASP A 169 0.62 -15.21 30.55
CA ASP A 169 0.85 -16.50 31.25
C ASP A 169 1.13 -17.71 30.34
N GLY A 170 1.56 -17.48 29.09
CA GLY A 170 1.98 -18.57 28.21
C GLY A 170 0.84 -19.37 27.55
N ASN A 171 0.05 -18.69 26.71
CA ASN A 171 -0.89 -19.21 25.69
C ASN A 171 -2.33 -19.55 26.09
N THR A 172 -2.88 -19.09 27.21
CA THR A 172 -4.35 -19.08 27.34
C THR A 172 -4.93 -17.84 26.67
N LEU A 173 -4.89 -17.80 25.33
CA LEU A 173 -5.51 -16.72 24.52
C LEU A 173 -6.97 -16.45 24.95
N ALA A 174 -7.66 -17.49 25.41
CA ALA A 174 -9.01 -17.42 25.97
C ALA A 174 -9.18 -16.47 27.17
N ALA A 175 -8.12 -16.22 27.95
CA ALA A 175 -8.16 -15.30 29.09
C ALA A 175 -8.35 -13.85 28.63
N GLY A 176 -7.77 -13.49 27.48
CA GLY A 176 -7.89 -12.15 26.90
C GLY A 176 -9.00 -12.00 25.86
N LEU A 177 -9.78 -13.05 25.56
CA LEU A 177 -10.89 -12.94 24.62
C LEU A 177 -12.00 -12.04 25.18
N SER A 178 -12.66 -11.35 24.25
CA SER A 178 -13.90 -10.63 24.52
C SER A 178 -15.00 -11.52 25.14
N LYS A 179 -15.87 -10.89 25.92
CA LYS A 179 -17.00 -11.54 26.59
C LYS A 179 -18.21 -10.65 26.46
N HIS A 180 -19.35 -11.21 26.04
CA HIS A 180 -20.60 -10.46 25.92
C HIS A 180 -20.93 -9.73 27.23
N ASP A 181 -21.00 -8.39 27.16
CA ASP A 181 -21.24 -7.47 28.27
C ASP A 181 -20.28 -7.66 29.47
N GLY A 182 -19.11 -8.26 29.24
CA GLY A 182 -18.16 -8.64 30.28
C GLY A 182 -17.34 -7.50 30.85
N SER A 183 -17.30 -6.32 30.21
CA SER A 183 -16.54 -5.16 30.69
C SER A 183 -17.42 -3.92 30.92
N VAL A 184 -18.74 -4.07 31.04
CA VAL A 184 -19.68 -2.95 31.22
C VAL A 184 -19.44 -2.18 32.53
N SER A 185 -18.95 -2.84 33.58
CA SER A 185 -18.54 -2.19 34.83
C SER A 185 -17.17 -1.50 34.74
N GLY A 186 -16.38 -1.79 33.70
CA GLY A 186 -15.01 -1.33 33.55
C GLY A 186 -14.01 -1.92 34.55
N THR A 187 -14.37 -3.02 35.24
CA THR A 187 -13.52 -3.66 36.25
C THR A 187 -12.76 -4.88 35.74
N GLU A 188 -13.20 -5.46 34.62
CA GLU A 188 -12.58 -6.64 34.02
C GLU A 188 -11.96 -6.23 32.68
N LEU A 189 -10.74 -6.69 32.39
CA LEU A 189 -10.05 -6.37 31.16
C LEU A 189 -10.21 -7.51 30.14
N TYR A 190 -11.04 -7.27 29.13
CA TYR A 190 -11.26 -8.20 28.03
C TYR A 190 -11.02 -7.50 26.70
N GLY A 191 -10.73 -8.28 25.65
CA GLY A 191 -10.85 -7.79 24.29
C GLY A 191 -12.23 -7.18 24.02
N GLU A 192 -12.32 -6.31 23.03
CA GLU A 192 -13.50 -5.52 22.75
C GLU A 192 -14.67 -6.33 22.21
N ALA A 193 -14.38 -7.22 21.27
CA ALA A 193 -15.37 -8.05 20.59
C ALA A 193 -14.70 -9.25 19.92
N PHE A 194 -15.49 -10.20 19.42
CA PHE A 194 -14.99 -11.36 18.67
C PHE A 194 -15.40 -11.24 17.19
N PRO A 195 -14.52 -10.73 16.31
CA PRO A 195 -14.71 -10.78 14.87
C PRO A 195 -14.58 -12.20 14.33
N PHE A 196 -15.47 -12.59 13.43
CA PHE A 196 -15.45 -13.90 12.76
C PHE A 196 -15.95 -13.81 11.32
N ILE A 197 -15.67 -14.85 10.53
CA ILE A 197 -16.03 -14.91 9.10
C ILE A 197 -16.91 -16.13 8.87
N VAL A 198 -17.98 -15.95 8.11
CA VAL A 198 -18.77 -17.02 7.53
C VAL A 198 -18.64 -16.93 6.01
N PHE A 199 -18.52 -18.06 5.32
CA PHE A 199 -18.43 -18.07 3.86
C PHE A 199 -19.74 -18.57 3.25
N GLU A 200 -20.29 -17.79 2.34
CA GLU A 200 -21.43 -18.20 1.52
C GLU A 200 -20.93 -18.63 0.14
N PRO A 201 -21.30 -19.83 -0.36
CA PRO A 201 -20.88 -20.28 -1.67
C PRO A 201 -21.61 -19.48 -2.77
N ILE A 202 -20.87 -19.04 -3.78
CA ILE A 202 -21.41 -18.50 -5.03
C ILE A 202 -21.04 -19.49 -6.13
N THR A 203 -22.05 -20.18 -6.66
CA THR A 203 -21.86 -21.14 -7.75
C THR A 203 -22.20 -20.52 -9.09
N GLY A 204 -21.45 -20.86 -10.13
CA GLY A 204 -21.73 -20.42 -11.49
C GLY A 204 -21.12 -21.33 -12.54
N GLN A 205 -21.19 -20.89 -13.80
CA GLN A 205 -20.55 -21.55 -14.93
C GLN A 205 -19.84 -20.52 -15.80
N TYR A 206 -18.69 -20.89 -16.37
CA TYR A 206 -18.03 -20.15 -17.44
C TYR A 206 -18.83 -20.26 -18.75
N PRO A 207 -18.56 -19.41 -19.77
CA PRO A 207 -19.26 -19.47 -21.06
C PRO A 207 -19.14 -20.81 -21.80
N ASP A 208 -18.12 -21.62 -21.48
CA ASP A 208 -17.92 -22.98 -22.01
C ASP A 208 -18.72 -24.07 -21.26
N GLY A 209 -19.46 -23.69 -20.22
CA GLY A 209 -20.25 -24.58 -19.36
C GLY A 209 -19.48 -25.17 -18.17
N THR A 210 -18.18 -24.88 -18.03
CA THR A 210 -17.37 -25.34 -16.88
C THR A 210 -17.88 -24.70 -15.59
N ALA A 211 -18.19 -25.50 -14.57
CA ALA A 211 -18.71 -25.01 -13.29
C ALA A 211 -17.60 -24.41 -12.41
N TYR A 212 -17.95 -23.40 -11.61
CA TYR A 212 -17.09 -22.84 -10.56
C TYR A 212 -17.86 -22.61 -9.26
N GLU A 213 -17.13 -22.55 -8.15
CA GLU A 213 -17.62 -22.11 -6.84
C GLU A 213 -16.66 -21.08 -6.26
N LEU A 214 -17.18 -19.91 -5.87
CA LEU A 214 -16.47 -18.86 -5.17
C LEU A 214 -16.92 -18.79 -3.72
N ARG A 215 -16.05 -18.28 -2.85
CA ARG A 215 -16.35 -18.04 -1.43
C ARG A 215 -16.65 -16.55 -1.22
N ASN A 216 -17.87 -16.21 -0.84
CA ASN A 216 -18.24 -14.86 -0.41
C ASN A 216 -18.00 -14.71 1.09
N PRO A 217 -17.01 -13.90 1.54
CA PRO A 217 -16.76 -13.68 2.96
C PRO A 217 -17.80 -12.74 3.58
N VAL A 218 -18.51 -13.22 4.59
CA VAL A 218 -19.45 -12.45 5.42
C VAL A 218 -18.80 -12.22 6.79
N TYR A 219 -18.34 -11.00 7.01
CA TYR A 219 -17.73 -10.57 8.27
C TYR A 219 -18.80 -10.30 9.33
N LYS A 220 -18.60 -10.84 10.53
CA LYS A 220 -19.53 -10.72 11.66
C LYS A 220 -18.76 -10.43 12.94
N ILE A 221 -19.44 -9.87 13.93
CA ILE A 221 -18.92 -9.59 15.25
C ILE A 221 -19.91 -10.12 16.30
N LYS A 222 -19.40 -10.68 17.39
CA LYS A 222 -20.17 -11.08 18.57
C LYS A 222 -19.39 -10.75 19.85
N ASP A 223 -19.96 -11.08 21.00
CA ASP A 223 -19.29 -10.96 22.31
C ASP A 223 -18.79 -9.53 22.60
N LEU A 224 -19.61 -8.53 22.26
CA LEU A 224 -19.34 -7.11 22.52
C LEU A 224 -19.20 -6.88 24.03
N SER A 225 -18.00 -6.48 24.48
CA SER A 225 -17.67 -6.34 25.91
C SER A 225 -18.23 -5.09 26.56
N TYR A 226 -18.60 -4.08 25.77
CA TYR A 226 -19.01 -2.74 26.23
C TYR A 226 -20.41 -2.33 25.75
N GLY A 227 -21.23 -3.29 25.31
CA GLY A 227 -22.57 -3.06 24.76
C GLY A 227 -22.59 -2.84 23.24
N ALA A 228 -23.74 -2.43 22.71
CA ALA A 228 -23.95 -2.31 21.26
C ALA A 228 -23.12 -1.18 20.62
N PHE A 229 -22.77 -1.35 19.35
CA PHE A 229 -22.24 -0.28 18.50
C PHE A 229 -23.24 0.88 18.34
N VAL A 230 -22.76 2.01 17.83
CA VAL A 230 -23.64 3.03 17.26
C VAL A 230 -24.47 2.45 16.09
N ASP A 231 -25.63 3.07 15.85
CA ASP A 231 -26.42 2.79 14.66
C ASP A 231 -25.57 3.08 13.39
N ASP A 232 -25.83 2.33 12.32
CA ASP A 232 -25.18 2.51 11.00
C ASP A 232 -23.65 2.24 10.97
N ILE A 233 -23.16 1.34 11.83
CA ILE A 233 -21.76 0.92 11.80
C ILE A 233 -21.45 0.02 10.58
N HIS A 234 -20.33 0.28 9.91
CA HIS A 234 -19.79 -0.53 8.82
C HIS A 234 -18.44 -1.16 9.16
N PHE A 235 -18.15 -2.32 8.56
CA PHE A 235 -16.93 -3.07 8.80
C PHE A 235 -16.03 -3.14 7.56
N SER A 236 -14.74 -2.94 7.75
CA SER A 236 -13.70 -3.13 6.72
C SER A 236 -12.63 -4.07 7.25
N ALA A 237 -12.75 -5.35 6.88
CA ALA A 237 -11.77 -6.37 7.24
C ALA A 237 -10.50 -6.25 6.38
N ARG A 238 -9.33 -6.35 7.01
CA ARG A 238 -8.03 -6.22 6.37
C ARG A 238 -7.12 -7.36 6.82
N ILE A 239 -6.63 -8.15 5.87
CA ILE A 239 -5.63 -9.18 6.14
C ILE A 239 -4.23 -8.58 6.07
N ALA A 240 -3.37 -8.94 7.02
CA ALA A 240 -1.99 -8.47 7.02
C ALA A 240 -1.31 -8.80 5.67
N PRO A 241 -0.76 -7.81 4.95
CA PRO A 241 -0.03 -8.05 3.71
C PRO A 241 1.34 -8.69 4.02
N GLN A 242 2.02 -9.18 2.99
CA GLN A 242 3.44 -9.53 3.12
C GLN A 242 4.29 -8.32 3.53
N ALA A 243 5.29 -8.54 4.39
CA ALA A 243 6.20 -7.50 4.87
C ALA A 243 7.42 -7.32 3.96
N PHE A 244 7.84 -8.36 3.23
CA PHE A 244 9.01 -8.26 2.34
C PHE A 244 8.79 -7.29 1.16
N GLY A 245 9.86 -6.63 0.71
CA GLY A 245 9.84 -5.71 -0.43
C GLY A 245 9.24 -4.32 -0.16
N VAL A 246 8.74 -4.05 1.04
CA VAL A 246 8.14 -2.73 1.37
C VAL A 246 9.16 -1.59 1.30
N GLY A 247 10.44 -1.86 1.54
CA GLY A 247 11.51 -0.88 1.32
C GLY A 247 11.64 -0.45 -0.13
N LEU A 248 11.52 -1.37 -1.08
CA LEU A 248 11.52 -1.06 -2.52
C LEU A 248 10.30 -0.21 -2.89
N LEU A 249 9.12 -0.55 -2.37
CA LEU A 249 7.91 0.25 -2.57
C LEU A 249 8.04 1.66 -2.00
N GLY A 250 8.68 1.79 -0.83
CA GLY A 250 9.00 3.07 -0.21
C GLY A 250 10.01 3.89 -1.01
N ALA A 251 10.89 3.24 -1.78
CA ALA A 251 11.92 3.87 -2.59
C ALA A 251 11.42 4.32 -3.98
N ILE A 252 10.20 3.97 -4.40
CA ILE A 252 9.65 4.45 -5.68
C ILE A 252 9.50 5.98 -5.62
N PRO A 253 10.08 6.76 -6.56
CA PRO A 253 9.93 8.21 -6.56
C PRO A 253 8.47 8.65 -6.64
N GLN A 254 8.08 9.66 -5.86
CA GLN A 254 6.69 10.13 -5.82
C GLN A 254 6.24 10.66 -7.19
N GLU A 255 7.13 11.34 -7.91
CA GLU A 255 6.90 11.85 -9.26
C GLU A 255 6.56 10.74 -10.26
N ASN A 256 7.07 9.52 -10.08
CA ASN A 256 6.73 8.40 -10.94
C ASN A 256 5.32 7.87 -10.65
N LEU A 257 4.88 7.92 -9.39
CA LEU A 257 3.51 7.55 -9.02
C LEU A 257 2.50 8.61 -9.45
N LEU A 258 2.84 9.90 -9.34
CA LEU A 258 1.95 10.99 -9.76
C LEU A 258 1.68 11.00 -11.27
N LYS A 259 2.58 10.46 -12.09
CA LYS A 259 2.35 10.27 -13.53
C LYS A 259 1.30 9.19 -13.85
N LEU A 260 0.96 8.31 -12.89
CA LEU A 260 -0.08 7.29 -13.03
C LEU A 260 -1.46 7.79 -12.61
N VAL A 261 -1.57 9.05 -12.15
CA VAL A 261 -2.86 9.64 -11.78
C VAL A 261 -3.61 10.00 -13.05
N ASP A 262 -4.78 9.40 -13.22
CA ASP A 262 -5.73 9.75 -14.27
C ASP A 262 -7.15 9.75 -13.69
N GLU A 263 -7.48 10.79 -12.92
CA GLU A 263 -8.77 10.81 -12.21
C GLU A 263 -9.98 10.93 -13.13
N ASN A 264 -9.77 11.37 -14.36
CA ASN A 264 -10.80 11.70 -15.34
C ASN A 264 -10.85 10.72 -16.52
N ASP A 265 -10.07 9.63 -16.49
CA ASP A 265 -10.00 8.64 -17.59
C ASP A 265 -9.70 9.36 -18.93
N SER A 266 -8.62 10.15 -18.92
CA SER A 266 -8.25 11.06 -20.00
C SER A 266 -7.78 10.30 -21.24
N ASP A 267 -7.27 9.09 -21.06
CA ASP A 267 -6.89 8.19 -22.15
C ASP A 267 -8.03 7.26 -22.61
N ASN A 268 -9.17 7.26 -21.90
CA ASN A 268 -10.38 6.47 -22.19
C ASN A 268 -10.13 4.95 -22.16
N ASP A 269 -9.25 4.48 -21.27
CA ASP A 269 -9.00 3.05 -21.04
C ASP A 269 -10.01 2.44 -20.04
N GLY A 270 -10.86 3.27 -19.42
CA GLY A 270 -11.87 2.87 -18.44
C GLY A 270 -11.36 2.81 -17.00
N ILE A 271 -10.14 3.29 -16.73
CA ILE A 271 -9.47 3.27 -15.42
C ILE A 271 -9.32 4.71 -14.94
N SER A 272 -9.85 4.99 -13.73
CA SER A 272 -9.73 6.31 -13.10
C SER A 272 -8.90 6.25 -11.81
N GLY A 273 -7.59 6.35 -11.95
CA GLY A 273 -6.64 6.29 -10.83
C GLY A 273 -6.51 7.63 -10.07
N ARG A 274 -6.50 7.57 -8.73
CA ARG A 274 -6.32 8.76 -7.86
C ARG A 274 -5.20 8.52 -6.84
N ALA A 275 -4.38 9.54 -6.60
CA ALA A 275 -3.37 9.48 -5.54
C ALA A 275 -3.99 9.80 -4.18
N SER A 276 -3.71 8.96 -3.18
CA SER A 276 -3.97 9.30 -1.78
C SER A 276 -2.89 10.26 -1.27
N MET A 277 -3.29 11.41 -0.72
CA MET A 277 -2.38 12.43 -0.20
C MET A 277 -2.53 12.53 1.32
N VAL A 278 -1.46 12.29 2.07
CA VAL A 278 -1.46 12.05 3.52
C VAL A 278 -0.45 12.94 4.24
N ILE A 279 -0.63 13.09 5.54
CA ILE A 279 0.28 13.84 6.40
C ILE A 279 1.50 12.97 6.69
N ASN A 280 2.69 13.53 6.56
CA ASN A 280 3.91 12.93 7.04
C ASN A 280 4.17 13.36 8.50
N ALA A 281 3.92 12.48 9.45
CA ALA A 281 4.10 12.77 10.88
C ALA A 281 5.57 13.09 11.26
N LEU A 282 6.51 12.76 10.37
CA LEU A 282 7.95 12.98 10.55
C LEU A 282 8.41 14.37 10.08
N ASP A 283 7.55 15.12 9.38
CA ASP A 283 7.88 16.46 8.89
C ASP A 283 7.82 17.49 10.04
N LYS A 284 8.99 17.76 10.64
CA LYS A 284 9.16 18.75 11.71
C LYS A 284 9.23 20.19 11.22
N THR A 285 9.14 20.44 9.91
CA THR A 285 9.21 21.81 9.35
C THR A 285 7.92 22.60 9.59
N GLY A 286 6.84 21.95 10.03
CA GLY A 286 5.56 22.58 10.31
C GLY A 286 4.79 23.01 9.06
N THR A 287 5.19 22.54 7.87
CA THR A 287 4.57 22.96 6.60
C THR A 287 3.30 22.19 6.24
N GLU A 288 2.80 21.27 7.10
CA GLU A 288 1.64 20.39 6.82
C GLU A 288 1.64 19.84 5.39
N SER A 289 2.83 19.56 4.84
CA SER A 289 2.95 19.19 3.44
C SER A 289 2.37 17.79 3.24
N LYS A 290 1.23 17.70 2.53
CA LYS A 290 0.68 16.41 2.14
C LYS A 290 1.60 15.76 1.12
N VAL A 291 1.95 14.50 1.37
CA VAL A 291 2.78 13.66 0.51
C VAL A 291 1.98 12.45 0.03
N ILE A 292 2.47 11.72 -0.95
CA ILE A 292 1.77 10.53 -1.42
C ILE A 292 1.73 9.45 -0.33
N GLY A 293 0.55 8.89 -0.09
CA GLY A 293 0.38 7.72 0.73
C GLY A 293 0.78 6.46 -0.03
N ARG A 294 1.37 5.48 0.67
CA ARG A 294 1.98 4.28 0.07
C ARG A 294 1.59 2.99 0.77
N PHE A 295 1.53 3.03 2.10
CA PHE A 295 1.31 1.86 2.94
C PHE A 295 -0.08 1.88 3.57
N THR A 296 -0.49 0.72 4.09
CA THR A 296 -1.88 0.32 4.38
C THR A 296 -2.75 0.10 3.14
N TYR A 297 -3.89 -0.57 3.33
CA TYR A 297 -4.89 -0.83 2.28
C TYR A 297 -5.48 0.43 1.64
N LYS A 298 -5.42 1.57 2.33
CA LYS A 298 -5.96 2.84 1.85
C LYS A 298 -4.88 3.87 1.59
N ALA A 299 -3.61 3.44 1.48
CA ALA A 299 -2.48 4.34 1.27
C ALA A 299 -2.49 5.50 2.28
N GLN A 300 -2.56 5.17 3.58
CA GLN A 300 -2.69 6.15 4.66
C GLN A 300 -1.33 6.58 5.21
N ASN A 301 -0.30 5.77 4.98
CA ASN A 301 1.05 6.00 5.48
C ASN A 301 2.05 6.30 4.36
N PRO A 302 2.86 7.37 4.47
CA PRO A 302 3.74 7.77 3.38
C PRO A 302 5.11 7.09 3.41
N ASN A 303 5.52 6.50 4.53
CA ASN A 303 6.82 5.88 4.70
C ASN A 303 6.74 4.65 5.64
N VAL A 304 7.77 3.80 5.58
CA VAL A 304 7.83 2.55 6.37
C VAL A 304 7.87 2.84 7.87
N LEU A 305 8.57 3.88 8.30
CA LEU A 305 8.70 4.21 9.72
C LEU A 305 7.35 4.57 10.36
N GLN A 306 6.57 5.45 9.72
CA GLN A 306 5.23 5.80 10.17
C GLN A 306 4.30 4.58 10.15
N GLN A 307 4.42 3.71 9.13
CA GLN A 307 3.67 2.46 9.09
C GLN A 307 4.00 1.52 10.26
N VAL A 308 5.28 1.39 10.61
CA VAL A 308 5.72 0.56 11.74
C VAL A 308 5.22 1.16 13.06
N ALA A 309 5.37 2.48 13.25
CA ALA A 309 4.90 3.16 14.46
C ALA A 309 3.39 3.03 14.66
N GLU A 310 2.60 3.23 13.60
CA GLU A 310 1.14 3.06 13.66
C GLU A 310 0.72 1.60 13.88
N ALA A 311 1.48 0.61 13.39
CA ALA A 311 1.21 -0.80 13.69
C ALA A 311 1.50 -1.13 15.17
N TYR A 312 2.59 -0.61 15.73
CA TYR A 312 2.85 -0.76 17.17
C TYR A 312 1.71 -0.17 18.01
N GLY A 313 1.31 1.08 17.76
CA GLY A 313 0.23 1.72 18.53
C GLY A 313 -1.14 1.09 18.27
N GLY A 314 -1.51 0.91 17.00
CA GLY A 314 -2.84 0.49 16.60
C GLY A 314 -3.11 -1.01 16.74
N ASP A 315 -2.11 -1.87 16.54
CA ASP A 315 -2.32 -3.32 16.52
C ASP A 315 -1.78 -4.02 17.78
N MET A 316 -0.77 -3.44 18.43
CA MET A 316 -0.10 -4.01 19.60
C MET A 316 -0.30 -3.19 20.87
N GLY A 317 -0.87 -1.98 20.78
CA GLY A 317 -1.01 -1.05 21.90
C GLY A 317 0.32 -0.56 22.48
N VAL A 318 1.40 -0.57 21.68
CA VAL A 318 2.73 -0.13 22.10
C VAL A 318 2.96 1.30 21.64
N SER A 319 3.10 2.24 22.57
CA SER A 319 3.34 3.64 22.24
C SER A 319 4.79 3.89 21.77
N THR A 320 4.94 4.85 20.86
CA THR A 320 6.21 5.34 20.29
C THR A 320 6.22 6.88 20.26
N THR A 321 7.36 7.48 19.94
CA THR A 321 7.44 8.94 19.75
C THR A 321 6.64 9.47 18.56
N ILE A 322 6.25 8.60 17.62
CA ILE A 322 5.47 8.94 16.42
C ILE A 322 3.97 8.64 16.63
N SER A 323 3.64 7.56 17.33
CA SER A 323 2.29 7.14 17.68
C SER A 323 2.24 6.91 19.18
N SER A 324 1.86 7.94 19.94
CA SER A 324 1.95 7.95 21.40
C SER A 324 0.65 7.54 22.11
N SER A 325 -0.43 7.30 21.37
CA SER A 325 -1.73 6.91 21.92
C SER A 325 -1.92 5.40 21.85
N GLU A 326 -2.40 4.82 22.93
CA GLU A 326 -2.88 3.45 22.99
C GLU A 326 -4.33 3.34 22.51
N PRO A 327 -4.79 2.15 22.09
CA PRO A 327 -6.13 1.95 21.53
C PRO A 327 -7.24 1.91 22.59
N CYS A 328 -7.11 2.64 23.71
CA CYS A 328 -8.16 2.78 24.72
C CYS A 328 -9.02 4.02 24.44
N THR A 329 -10.34 3.88 24.43
CA THR A 329 -11.25 5.03 24.42
C THR A 329 -11.57 5.52 25.84
N ASP A 330 -12.03 6.76 25.97
CA ASP A 330 -12.53 7.33 27.24
C ASP A 330 -13.70 6.53 27.86
N LYS A 331 -14.28 5.58 27.12
CA LYS A 331 -15.38 4.71 27.56
C LYS A 331 -14.91 3.35 28.08
N GLN A 332 -13.62 3.05 28.00
CA GLN A 332 -13.05 1.76 28.37
C GLN A 332 -12.20 1.86 29.64
N LEU A 333 -12.87 2.02 30.79
CA LEU A 333 -12.19 2.26 32.08
C LEU A 333 -11.17 1.17 32.43
N ALA A 334 -11.46 -0.11 32.18
CA ALA A 334 -10.51 -1.21 32.44
C ALA A 334 -9.23 -1.06 31.61
N CYS A 335 -9.37 -0.68 30.34
CA CYS A 335 -8.26 -0.43 29.42
C CYS A 335 -7.40 0.73 29.93
N LEU A 336 -8.03 1.86 30.27
CA LEU A 336 -7.34 3.05 30.79
C LEU A 336 -6.58 2.75 32.09
N LEU A 337 -7.20 2.02 33.03
CA LEU A 337 -6.57 1.64 34.30
C LEU A 337 -5.39 0.68 34.11
N ALA A 338 -5.45 -0.18 33.10
CA ALA A 338 -4.34 -1.07 32.75
C ALA A 338 -3.20 -0.29 32.09
N ALA A 339 -3.51 0.61 31.14
CA ALA A 339 -2.54 1.52 30.51
C ALA A 339 -1.75 2.34 31.54
N GLU A 340 -2.44 2.87 32.56
CA GLU A 340 -1.81 3.63 33.66
C GLU A 340 -0.82 2.81 34.50
N GLN A 341 -0.87 1.48 34.46
CA GLN A 341 -0.01 0.59 35.24
C GLN A 341 1.22 0.09 34.46
N GLU A 342 1.32 0.42 33.17
CA GLU A 342 2.40 -0.05 32.31
C GLU A 342 3.75 0.58 32.64
N ALA A 343 4.81 -0.17 32.37
CA ALA A 343 6.18 0.30 32.52
C ALA A 343 6.61 1.09 31.27
N LYS A 344 6.70 2.42 31.37
CA LYS A 344 7.20 3.26 30.28
C LYS A 344 8.74 3.31 30.24
N VAL A 345 9.31 3.54 29.05
CA VAL A 345 10.74 3.72 28.80
C VAL A 345 11.03 5.18 28.41
N GLY A 346 12.09 5.78 28.98
CA GLY A 346 12.54 7.11 28.57
C GLY A 346 11.50 8.21 28.80
N THR A 347 11.16 8.98 27.75
CA THR A 347 10.19 10.09 27.78
C THR A 347 8.73 9.63 27.68
N ASP A 348 8.34 8.66 28.52
CA ASP A 348 6.96 8.18 28.69
C ASP A 348 6.35 7.39 27.49
N VAL A 349 7.17 6.69 26.69
CA VAL A 349 6.68 5.77 25.63
C VAL A 349 7.13 4.33 25.88
N ASP A 350 6.46 3.35 25.28
CA ASP A 350 6.75 1.92 25.52
C ASP A 350 7.98 1.43 24.74
N LEU A 351 8.16 1.92 23.52
CA LEU A 351 9.25 1.52 22.63
C LEU A 351 10.19 2.70 22.32
N SER A 352 11.49 2.49 22.55
CA SER A 352 12.52 3.48 22.24
C SER A 352 12.69 3.74 20.74
N ASP A 353 13.09 4.95 20.37
CA ASP A 353 13.39 5.32 18.97
C ASP A 353 14.43 4.40 18.32
N LEU A 354 15.45 3.95 19.07
CA LEU A 354 16.45 3.02 18.55
C LEU A 354 15.84 1.66 18.21
N SER A 355 14.95 1.14 19.07
CA SER A 355 14.27 -0.13 18.81
C SER A 355 13.32 0.00 17.61
N LEU A 356 12.58 1.11 17.53
CA LEU A 356 11.74 1.43 16.39
C LEU A 356 12.54 1.51 15.08
N ALA A 357 13.73 2.13 15.12
CA ALA A 357 14.62 2.24 13.96
C ALA A 357 15.16 0.87 13.52
N PHE A 358 15.43 -0.07 14.43
CA PHE A 358 15.81 -1.45 14.05
C PHE A 358 14.68 -2.17 13.31
N VAL A 359 13.44 -2.01 13.76
CA VAL A 359 12.28 -2.64 13.11
C VAL A 359 11.98 -2.00 11.76
N GLU A 360 12.09 -0.67 11.65
CA GLU A 360 12.04 0.03 10.36
C GLU A 360 13.12 -0.52 9.41
N PHE A 361 14.37 -0.60 9.87
CA PHE A 361 15.48 -1.10 9.08
C PHE A 361 15.20 -2.50 8.56
N TYR A 362 14.78 -3.42 9.44
CA TYR A 362 14.41 -4.78 9.09
C TYR A 362 13.37 -4.82 7.96
N ASN A 363 12.23 -4.14 8.13
CA ASN A 363 11.16 -4.09 7.12
C ASN A 363 11.66 -3.53 5.78
N ARG A 364 12.52 -2.51 5.82
CA ARG A 364 13.05 -1.88 4.61
C ARG A 364 13.98 -2.78 3.81
N VAL A 365 14.73 -3.66 4.48
CA VAL A 365 15.72 -4.52 3.81
C VAL A 365 15.28 -5.98 3.70
N LEU A 366 14.02 -6.31 4.00
CA LEU A 366 13.48 -7.63 3.69
C LEU A 366 13.46 -7.84 2.16
N ALA A 367 14.33 -8.74 1.70
CA ALA A 367 14.59 -8.98 0.29
C ALA A 367 13.40 -9.65 -0.42
N VAL A 368 13.28 -9.36 -1.72
CA VAL A 368 12.28 -9.99 -2.58
C VAL A 368 12.87 -11.26 -3.22
N PRO A 369 12.22 -12.42 -3.09
CA PRO A 369 12.66 -13.62 -3.79
C PRO A 369 12.56 -13.48 -5.31
N ALA A 370 13.46 -14.14 -6.03
CA ALA A 370 13.39 -14.21 -7.48
C ALA A 370 12.03 -14.75 -7.96
N ARG A 371 11.53 -14.17 -9.07
CA ARG A 371 10.29 -14.63 -9.72
C ARG A 371 10.44 -16.10 -10.09
N ARG A 372 9.40 -16.88 -9.81
CA ARG A 372 9.37 -18.31 -10.13
C ARG A 372 9.11 -18.53 -11.63
N GLY A 373 9.54 -19.68 -12.13
CA GLY A 373 9.32 -20.09 -13.52
C GLY A 373 10.36 -19.59 -14.51
N PHE A 374 11.48 -19.04 -14.04
CA PHE A 374 12.66 -18.75 -14.85
C PHE A 374 13.74 -19.81 -14.60
N ASP A 375 14.19 -20.47 -15.66
CA ASP A 375 15.36 -21.34 -15.67
C ASP A 375 16.60 -20.51 -15.97
N ARG A 376 17.50 -20.41 -14.98
CA ARG A 376 18.72 -19.61 -15.08
C ARG A 376 19.81 -20.26 -15.89
N ASP A 377 19.80 -21.59 -16.02
CA ASP A 377 20.84 -22.33 -16.75
C ASP A 377 20.60 -22.21 -18.26
N ASN A 378 19.33 -22.24 -18.65
CA ASN A 378 18.90 -22.14 -20.05
C ASN A 378 18.45 -20.72 -20.45
N GLU A 379 18.32 -19.80 -19.48
CA GLU A 379 17.79 -18.45 -19.66
C GLU A 379 16.38 -18.41 -20.28
N THR A 380 15.52 -19.35 -19.88
CA THR A 380 14.16 -19.51 -20.43
C THR A 380 13.08 -19.38 -19.35
N TRP A 381 11.88 -18.98 -19.77
CA TRP A 381 10.68 -19.01 -18.94
C TRP A 381 9.88 -20.28 -19.21
N THR A 382 9.17 -20.80 -18.20
CA THR A 382 8.22 -21.90 -18.44
C THR A 382 7.06 -21.42 -19.30
N ASP A 383 6.53 -22.33 -20.12
CA ASP A 383 5.43 -22.03 -21.05
C ASP A 383 4.22 -21.47 -20.29
N GLU A 384 3.92 -21.97 -19.09
CA GLU A 384 2.79 -21.46 -18.29
C GLU A 384 2.97 -20.00 -17.86
N VAL A 385 4.20 -19.57 -17.54
CA VAL A 385 4.46 -18.18 -17.16
C VAL A 385 4.33 -17.25 -18.36
N THR A 386 4.81 -17.68 -19.53
CA THR A 386 4.68 -16.89 -20.76
C THR A 386 3.21 -16.76 -21.20
N ALA A 387 2.45 -17.87 -21.18
CA ALA A 387 1.03 -17.85 -21.48
C ALA A 387 0.23 -16.98 -20.50
N GLY A 388 0.54 -17.09 -19.20
CA GLY A 388 -0.07 -16.26 -18.16
C GLY A 388 0.21 -14.77 -18.34
N ARG A 389 1.43 -14.40 -18.75
CA ARG A 389 1.77 -13.01 -19.09
C ARG A 389 0.90 -12.50 -20.22
N THR A 390 0.82 -13.24 -21.34
CA THR A 390 0.01 -12.83 -22.50
C THR A 390 -1.43 -12.53 -22.07
N LEU A 391 -2.06 -13.44 -21.34
CA LEU A 391 -3.42 -13.25 -20.84
C LEU A 391 -3.56 -12.05 -19.90
N PHE A 392 -2.55 -11.80 -19.04
CA PHE A 392 -2.57 -10.66 -18.10
C PHE A 392 -2.55 -9.31 -18.82
N PHE A 393 -1.78 -9.20 -19.91
CA PHE A 393 -1.76 -8.01 -20.75
C PHE A 393 -3.03 -7.88 -21.59
N GLU A 394 -3.49 -8.96 -22.22
CA GLU A 394 -4.71 -8.97 -23.04
C GLU A 394 -5.97 -8.64 -22.22
N ALA A 395 -6.01 -9.04 -20.95
CA ALA A 395 -7.08 -8.70 -20.01
C ALA A 395 -6.96 -7.28 -19.41
N ASN A 396 -6.01 -6.47 -19.90
CA ASN A 396 -5.68 -5.14 -19.38
C ASN A 396 -5.41 -5.10 -17.86
N CYS A 397 -4.92 -6.20 -17.26
CA CYS A 397 -4.60 -6.20 -15.83
C CYS A 397 -3.44 -5.22 -15.52
N THR A 398 -2.56 -4.97 -16.49
CA THR A 398 -1.46 -4.00 -16.41
C THR A 398 -1.92 -2.54 -16.32
N GLY A 399 -3.16 -2.22 -16.70
CA GLY A 399 -3.72 -0.87 -16.56
C GLY A 399 -3.79 -0.42 -15.10
N CYS A 400 -4.09 -1.34 -14.18
CA CYS A 400 -4.04 -1.07 -12.73
C CYS A 400 -2.76 -1.61 -12.05
N HIS A 401 -2.26 -2.78 -12.50
CA HIS A 401 -1.10 -3.43 -11.92
C HIS A 401 0.16 -3.12 -12.74
N THR A 402 0.72 -1.94 -12.50
CA THR A 402 1.92 -1.46 -13.16
C THR A 402 3.06 -2.50 -13.11
N ALA A 403 3.49 -2.95 -14.30
CA ALA A 403 4.37 -4.11 -14.43
C ALA A 403 5.80 -3.90 -13.90
N ARG A 404 6.27 -2.65 -13.84
CA ARG A 404 7.61 -2.29 -13.38
C ARG A 404 7.61 -0.91 -12.71
N HIS A 405 8.38 -0.76 -11.65
CA HIS A 405 8.76 0.54 -11.10
C HIS A 405 10.29 0.66 -11.07
N VAL A 406 10.76 1.90 -11.12
CA VAL A 406 12.16 2.25 -10.85
C VAL A 406 12.23 2.89 -9.47
N THR A 407 13.15 2.41 -8.65
CA THR A 407 13.46 2.92 -7.32
C THR A 407 14.46 4.08 -7.39
N ALA A 408 14.41 4.97 -6.41
CA ALA A 408 15.50 5.91 -6.13
C ALA A 408 16.49 5.30 -5.13
N GLU A 409 17.60 6.01 -4.91
CA GLU A 409 18.55 5.67 -3.84
C GLU A 409 17.85 5.58 -2.47
N ALA A 410 18.20 4.54 -1.71
CA ALA A 410 17.66 4.32 -0.38
C ALA A 410 18.17 5.37 0.60
N LYS A 411 17.28 6.21 1.13
CA LYS A 411 17.64 7.17 2.21
C LYS A 411 17.87 6.44 3.53
N GLY A 412 18.67 6.98 4.47
CA GLY A 412 18.75 6.43 5.83
C GLY A 412 17.43 6.54 6.61
N SER A 413 17.35 5.96 7.82
CA SER A 413 16.23 6.23 8.74
C SER A 413 16.26 7.70 9.17
N VAL A 414 15.08 8.29 9.37
CA VAL A 414 14.97 9.68 9.85
C VAL A 414 15.13 9.80 11.37
N LEU A 415 15.07 8.69 12.12
CA LEU A 415 15.33 8.68 13.57
C LEU A 415 16.83 8.83 13.89
N GLY A 416 17.69 8.74 12.88
CA GLY A 416 19.15 8.79 13.05
C GLY A 416 19.76 7.46 13.47
N GLU A 417 21.09 7.45 13.56
CA GLU A 417 21.97 6.33 13.95
C GLU A 417 22.03 5.11 13.03
N ILE A 418 20.92 4.71 12.40
CA ILE A 418 20.86 3.59 11.46
C ILE A 418 20.76 4.13 10.03
N THR A 419 21.89 4.20 9.34
CA THR A 419 21.94 4.63 7.93
C THR A 419 21.84 3.43 6.98
N LEU A 420 21.18 3.64 5.84
CA LEU A 420 21.25 2.77 4.67
C LEU A 420 22.22 3.35 3.63
N GLY A 421 23.11 4.26 4.04
CA GLY A 421 23.92 5.07 3.14
C GLY A 421 24.77 4.20 2.22
N GLY A 422 24.62 4.37 0.91
CA GLY A 422 25.37 3.63 -0.11
C GLY A 422 24.65 2.39 -0.69
N LEU A 423 23.45 2.06 -0.21
CA LEU A 423 22.60 1.04 -0.85
C LEU A 423 21.82 1.66 -2.00
N VAL A 424 22.27 1.40 -3.23
CA VAL A 424 21.41 1.54 -4.41
C VAL A 424 20.49 0.32 -4.41
N MET A 425 19.21 0.53 -4.10
CA MET A 425 18.18 -0.53 -4.04
C MET A 425 17.47 -0.67 -5.37
#